data_AF-A0A9X9M406-F1
#
_entry.id   AF-A0A9X9M406-F1
#
_cell.length_a   1.000
_cell.length_b   1.000
_cell.length_c   1.000
_cell.angle_alpha   90.00
_cell.angle_beta   90.00
_cell.angle_gamma   90.00
#
_symmetry.space_group_name_H-M   'P 1'
#
loop_
_entity.id
_entity.type
_entity.pdbx_description
1 polymer ?
#
loop_
_entity_poly.entity_id
_entity_poly.type
_entity_poly.pdbx_seq_one_letter_code
_entity_poly.pdbx_strand_id
1 'polypeptide(L)'
;MLKCKCPVICFNAKDFVRTVLQCFGIDGSWKHVVHFVGLDPRIAAWLIDPGDAAPSFEDLVAKYLEGSISVNVNSTFGNSSRNVVNQNVRVNLKTLYRLTMGLCSQLKVYGLWQLFCTLELPLIPILAVMESHSIRVNRGEMERTSALLGSRLKELEQEAHFVAGERFLLTSNNQLREILFGKLKLHLRSPRETLPRTGLQKLPSISEAVLSALQDLHPLPKIILEYRQVHKTKSAFVDGLLACMRKGSISSTWNQTGTVTGRLSTRHPNIQGISRHPIQITKPQDFKGLEGTVLTISPRSMFVAPDGHTFLAADFSQIELRILAHLSGDPELLKLFRESERDDVFSTLTS
;
A
#
# COMPACT_ATOMS: atom_id res chain seq x y z
N MET A 1 24.98 20.03 9.83
CA MET A 1 24.00 20.39 8.77
C MET A 1 22.55 20.23 9.24
N LEU A 2 22.16 19.09 9.82
CA LEU A 2 20.76 18.79 10.20
C LEU A 2 20.19 19.57 11.41
N LYS A 3 21.04 20.26 12.19
CA LYS A 3 20.65 21.04 13.39
C LYS A 3 20.67 22.55 13.15
N CYS A 4 20.65 23.01 11.90
CA CYS A 4 20.66 24.44 11.61
C CYS A 4 19.32 25.09 12.02
N LYS A 5 19.37 26.34 12.49
CA LYS A 5 18.18 27.12 12.83
C LYS A 5 17.55 27.81 11.61
N CYS A 6 18.22 27.80 10.46
CA CYS A 6 17.71 28.37 9.23
C CYS A 6 16.80 27.38 8.48
N PRO A 7 15.87 27.87 7.64
CA PRO A 7 15.07 27.01 6.77
C PRO A 7 15.96 26.21 5.82
N VAL A 8 15.75 24.89 5.78
CA VAL A 8 16.36 24.00 4.79
C VAL A 8 15.34 23.74 3.70
N ILE A 9 15.71 23.89 2.44
CA ILE A 9 14.84 23.62 1.29
C ILE A 9 15.40 22.44 0.52
N CYS A 10 14.56 21.45 0.26
CA CYS A 10 14.93 20.25 -0.48
C CYS A 10 13.74 19.75 -1.29
N PHE A 11 13.93 19.50 -2.59
CA PHE A 11 12.85 19.09 -3.48
C PHE A 11 12.23 17.72 -3.13
N ASN A 12 13.03 16.84 -2.55
CA ASN A 12 12.57 15.55 -2.02
C ASN A 12 13.34 15.29 -0.73
N ALA A 13 12.82 15.86 0.35
CA ALA A 13 13.53 15.93 1.62
C ALA A 13 13.73 14.56 2.26
N LYS A 14 12.80 13.61 2.07
CA LYS A 14 12.91 12.24 2.59
C LYS A 14 14.11 11.53 1.98
N ASP A 15 14.29 11.61 0.66
CA ASP A 15 15.42 10.97 -0.01
C ASP A 15 16.75 11.57 0.44
N PHE A 16 16.83 12.89 0.62
CA PHE A 16 18.00 13.56 1.19
C PHE A 16 18.31 13.06 2.60
N VAL A 17 17.32 13.03 3.50
CA VAL A 17 17.52 12.57 4.88
C VAL A 17 17.97 11.11 4.92
N ARG A 18 17.37 10.24 4.09
CA ARG A 18 17.76 8.83 3.97
C ARG A 18 19.22 8.70 3.50
N THR A 19 19.64 9.47 2.51
CA THR A 19 21.04 9.47 2.05
C THR A 19 21.98 9.93 3.16
N VAL A 20 21.63 10.98 3.91
CA VAL A 20 22.44 11.45 5.04
C VAL A 20 22.55 10.39 6.14
N LEU A 21 21.46 9.69 6.47
CA LEU A 21 21.48 8.58 7.42
C LEU A 21 22.42 7.47 6.98
N GLN A 22 22.41 7.10 5.69
CA GLN A 22 23.31 6.10 5.14
C GLN A 22 24.77 6.56 5.19
N CYS A 23 25.04 7.85 4.97
CA CYS A 23 26.38 8.41 5.09
C CYS A 23 26.91 8.44 6.53
N PHE A 24 26.04 8.59 7.54
CA PHE A 24 26.47 8.49 8.94
C PHE A 24 26.88 7.06 9.33
N GLY A 25 26.32 6.04 8.68
CA GLY A 25 26.69 4.65 8.91
C GLY A 25 26.60 4.26 10.39
N ILE A 26 27.69 3.71 10.92
CA ILE A 26 27.78 3.21 12.31
C ILE A 26 27.90 4.36 13.32
N ASP A 27 28.43 5.52 12.89
CA ASP A 27 28.74 6.64 13.77
C ASP A 27 27.51 7.49 14.13
N GLY A 28 26.36 7.25 13.49
CA GLY A 28 25.13 7.99 13.71
C GLY A 28 23.91 7.13 13.98
N SER A 29 23.11 7.53 14.96
CA SER A 29 21.76 7.01 15.21
C SER A 29 20.69 7.79 14.44
N TRP A 30 19.55 7.16 14.14
CA TRP A 30 18.35 7.81 13.61
C TRP A 30 17.90 9.03 14.43
N LYS A 31 18.22 9.08 15.72
CA LYS A 31 17.93 10.23 16.61
C LYS A 31 18.54 11.54 16.12
N HIS A 32 19.58 11.52 15.28
CA HIS A 32 20.21 12.72 14.74
C HIS A 32 19.34 13.49 13.74
N VAL A 33 18.38 12.82 13.08
CA VAL A 33 17.52 13.44 12.05
C VAL A 33 16.11 13.76 12.54
N VAL A 34 15.73 13.34 13.76
CA VAL A 34 14.33 13.43 14.24
C VAL A 34 13.81 14.88 14.26
N HIS A 35 14.70 15.86 14.49
CA HIS A 35 14.35 17.28 14.52
C HIS A 35 14.60 18.00 13.18
N PHE A 36 14.97 17.26 12.13
CA PHE A 36 15.14 17.84 10.81
C PHE A 36 13.80 18.31 10.26
N VAL A 37 13.75 19.56 9.80
CA VAL A 37 12.61 20.14 9.10
C VAL A 37 13.12 20.70 7.77
N GLY A 38 12.70 20.06 6.67
CA GLY A 38 13.01 20.50 5.31
C GLY A 38 11.74 20.94 4.60
N LEU A 39 11.72 22.17 4.09
CA LEU A 39 10.64 22.66 3.23
C LEU A 39 10.68 21.92 1.90
N ASP A 40 9.69 21.06 1.71
CA ASP A 40 9.53 20.24 0.52
C ASP A 40 8.41 20.80 -0.37
N PRO A 41 8.74 21.39 -1.54
CA PRO A 41 7.75 21.99 -2.43
C PRO A 41 6.83 20.95 -3.08
N ARG A 42 7.24 19.67 -3.18
CA ARG A 42 6.36 18.63 -3.73
C ARG A 42 5.25 18.30 -2.74
N ILE A 43 5.57 18.22 -1.45
CA ILE A 43 4.55 18.06 -0.40
C ILE A 43 3.62 19.28 -0.36
N ALA A 44 4.18 20.50 -0.46
CA ALA A 44 3.37 21.71 -0.50
C ALA A 44 2.40 21.74 -1.69
N ALA A 45 2.87 21.40 -2.89
CA ALA A 45 2.04 21.34 -4.09
C ALA A 45 0.97 20.24 -4.00
N TRP A 46 1.31 19.08 -3.42
CA TRP A 46 0.35 18.00 -3.19
C TRP A 46 -0.75 18.39 -2.18
N LEU A 47 -0.45 19.18 -1.15
CA LEU A 47 -1.48 19.69 -0.25
C LEU A 47 -2.46 20.65 -0.97
N ILE A 48 -1.97 21.43 -1.93
CA ILE A 48 -2.79 22.35 -2.72
C ILE A 48 -3.65 21.58 -3.73
N ASP A 49 -3.05 20.59 -4.41
CA ASP A 49 -3.70 19.81 -5.46
C ASP A 49 -3.36 18.31 -5.32
N PRO A 50 -4.08 17.58 -4.46
CA PRO A 50 -3.74 16.19 -4.14
C PRO A 50 -4.12 15.21 -5.25
N GLY A 51 -4.91 15.64 -6.24
CA GLY A 51 -5.31 14.83 -7.39
C GLY A 51 -4.25 14.78 -8.50
N ASP A 52 -3.29 15.70 -8.47
CA ASP A 52 -2.22 15.78 -9.46
C ASP A 52 -1.23 14.62 -9.31
N ALA A 53 -0.73 14.12 -10.44
CA ALA A 53 0.30 13.09 -10.44
C ALA A 53 1.61 13.66 -9.90
N ALA A 54 2.45 12.84 -9.27
CA ALA A 54 3.70 13.26 -8.61
C ALA A 54 4.59 14.16 -9.51
N PRO A 55 4.53 15.50 -9.36
CA PRO A 55 5.02 16.41 -10.40
C PRO A 55 6.54 16.53 -10.35
N SER A 56 7.16 16.74 -11.50
CA SER A 56 8.59 17.03 -11.57
C SER A 56 8.91 18.45 -11.09
N PHE A 57 10.19 18.76 -10.91
CA PHE A 57 10.60 20.11 -10.55
C PHE A 57 10.23 21.12 -11.64
N GLU A 58 10.36 20.73 -12.91
CA GLU A 58 10.00 21.57 -14.06
C GLU A 58 8.50 21.83 -14.11
N ASP A 59 7.67 20.80 -13.87
CA ASP A 59 6.21 20.95 -13.81
C ASP A 59 5.79 21.95 -12.72
N LEU A 60 6.40 21.85 -11.53
CA LEU A 60 6.11 22.76 -10.43
C LEU A 60 6.59 24.19 -10.70
N VAL A 61 7.73 24.37 -11.37
CA VAL A 61 8.18 25.68 -11.82
C VAL A 61 7.18 26.28 -12.82
N ALA A 62 6.75 25.52 -13.82
CA ALA A 62 5.81 25.98 -14.84
C ALA A 62 4.42 26.31 -14.25
N LYS A 63 3.96 25.54 -13.25
CA LYS A 63 2.63 25.70 -12.63
C LYS A 63 2.59 26.86 -11.61
N TYR A 64 3.66 27.07 -10.85
CA TYR A 64 3.61 27.94 -9.66
C TYR A 64 4.55 29.16 -9.68
N LEU A 65 5.46 29.27 -10.65
CA LEU A 65 6.26 30.49 -10.82
C LEU A 65 5.77 31.31 -12.02
N GLU A 66 5.49 32.59 -11.77
CA GLU A 66 5.11 33.55 -12.80
C GLU A 66 6.33 33.99 -13.63
N GLY A 67 6.13 34.14 -14.94
CA GLY A 67 7.16 34.52 -15.90
C GLY A 67 7.83 33.32 -16.59
N SER A 68 8.40 33.53 -17.77
CA SER A 68 9.05 32.51 -18.61
C SER A 68 10.39 32.01 -18.01
N ILE A 69 10.37 31.53 -16.78
CA ILE A 69 11.53 30.95 -16.10
C ILE A 69 11.75 29.55 -16.69
N SER A 70 12.64 29.46 -17.67
CA SER A 70 13.14 28.17 -18.16
C SER A 70 14.18 27.62 -17.20
N VAL A 71 14.03 26.35 -16.80
CA VAL A 71 15.01 25.59 -16.03
C VAL A 71 15.62 24.51 -16.90
N ASN A 72 16.94 24.33 -16.86
CA ASN A 72 17.61 23.21 -17.51
C ASN A 72 17.95 22.16 -16.46
N VAL A 73 17.19 21.07 -16.43
CA VAL A 73 17.34 19.98 -15.45
C VAL A 73 18.00 18.72 -16.03
N ASN A 74 18.22 18.68 -17.35
CA ASN A 74 18.61 17.46 -18.10
C ASN A 74 20.11 17.39 -18.44
N SER A 75 20.92 18.31 -17.92
CA SER A 75 22.37 18.33 -18.14
C SER A 75 23.07 17.23 -17.32
N THR A 76 23.82 16.35 -17.98
CA THR A 76 24.55 15.24 -17.38
C THR A 76 26.01 15.19 -17.85
N PHE A 77 26.87 14.46 -17.13
CA PHE A 77 28.20 14.13 -17.63
C PHE A 77 28.05 13.20 -18.84
N GLY A 78 28.43 13.68 -20.02
CA GLY A 78 28.28 12.97 -21.30
C GLY A 78 27.60 13.82 -22.37
N ASN A 79 26.51 14.52 -22.02
CA ASN A 79 25.86 15.48 -22.93
C ASN A 79 26.32 16.93 -22.73
N SER A 80 27.01 17.21 -21.62
CA SER A 80 27.47 18.56 -21.24
C SER A 80 28.74 18.52 -20.39
N SER A 81 29.42 19.67 -20.29
CA SER A 81 30.62 19.80 -19.46
C SER A 81 30.27 19.90 -17.98
N ARG A 82 31.23 19.57 -17.10
CA ARG A 82 31.05 19.70 -15.63
C ARG A 82 30.66 21.11 -15.21
N ASN A 83 31.20 22.12 -15.88
CA ASN A 83 30.89 23.51 -15.58
C ASN A 83 29.42 23.85 -15.91
N VAL A 84 28.89 23.32 -17.01
CA VAL A 84 27.48 23.48 -17.40
C VAL A 84 26.57 22.84 -16.37
N VAL A 85 26.84 21.58 -15.98
CA VAL A 85 26.07 20.88 -14.94
C VAL A 85 26.06 21.67 -13.63
N ASN A 86 27.23 22.07 -13.12
CA ASN A 86 27.35 22.80 -11.86
C ASN A 86 26.66 24.18 -11.91
N GLN A 87 26.76 24.88 -13.04
CA GLN A 87 26.09 26.17 -13.23
C GLN A 87 24.57 25.99 -13.23
N ASN A 88 24.05 24.99 -13.93
CA ASN A 88 22.62 24.68 -13.97
C ASN A 88 22.10 24.29 -12.58
N VAL A 89 22.85 23.48 -11.82
CA VAL A 89 22.53 23.18 -10.41
C VAL A 89 22.42 24.45 -9.57
N ARG A 90 23.40 25.36 -9.67
CA ARG A 90 23.39 26.62 -8.91
C ARG A 90 22.18 27.50 -9.26
N VAL A 91 21.83 27.63 -10.53
CA VAL A 91 20.66 28.38 -10.98
C VAL A 91 19.38 27.71 -10.50
N ASN A 92 19.24 26.41 -10.71
CA ASN A 92 18.05 25.66 -10.32
C ASN A 92 17.84 25.65 -8.80
N LEU A 93 18.89 25.67 -7.98
CA LEU A 93 18.77 25.82 -6.51
C LEU A 93 18.19 27.19 -6.12
N LYS A 94 18.54 28.26 -6.82
CA LYS A 94 17.92 29.59 -6.60
C LYS A 94 16.45 29.58 -7.02
N THR A 95 16.14 28.94 -8.14
CA THR A 95 14.75 28.79 -8.61
C THR A 95 13.93 27.93 -7.63
N LEU A 96 14.50 26.84 -7.11
CA LEU A 96 13.90 25.99 -6.09
C LEU A 96 13.57 26.78 -4.82
N TYR A 97 14.47 27.66 -4.38
CA TYR A 97 14.19 28.56 -3.26
C TYR A 97 12.96 29.44 -3.54
N ARG A 98 12.94 30.12 -4.70
CA ARG A 98 11.82 30.98 -5.11
C ARG A 98 10.49 30.21 -5.19
N LEU A 99 10.50 29.07 -5.86
CA LEU A 99 9.35 28.16 -5.96
C LEU A 99 8.82 27.80 -4.58
N THR A 100 9.70 27.36 -3.69
CA THR A 100 9.31 26.91 -2.35
C THR A 100 8.72 28.04 -1.54
N MET A 101 9.27 29.27 -1.61
CA MET A 101 8.69 30.43 -0.94
C MET A 101 7.33 30.85 -1.51
N GLY A 102 7.16 30.76 -2.84
CA GLY A 102 5.87 30.97 -3.50
C GLY A 102 4.80 29.99 -3.01
N LEU A 103 5.12 28.70 -3.02
CA LEU A 103 4.24 27.65 -2.50
C LEU A 103 3.94 27.81 -1.00
N CYS A 104 4.93 28.17 -0.18
CA CYS A 104 4.70 28.46 1.24
C CYS A 104 3.72 29.63 1.43
N SER A 105 3.77 30.64 0.56
CA SER A 105 2.84 31.77 0.61
C SER A 105 1.43 31.33 0.21
N GLN A 106 1.30 30.51 -0.84
CA GLN A 106 0.02 29.92 -1.23
C GLN A 106 -0.59 29.04 -0.14
N LEU A 107 0.22 28.18 0.52
CA LEU A 107 -0.25 27.36 1.64
C LEU A 107 -0.86 28.21 2.76
N LYS A 108 -0.31 29.40 3.03
CA LYS A 108 -0.89 30.32 4.02
C LYS A 108 -2.23 30.88 3.55
N VAL A 109 -2.34 31.25 2.27
CA VAL A 109 -3.59 31.74 1.66
C VAL A 109 -4.68 30.68 1.69
N TYR A 110 -4.35 29.41 1.40
CA TYR A 110 -5.29 28.29 1.46
C TYR A 110 -5.57 27.76 2.88
N GLY A 111 -4.95 28.32 3.92
CA GLY A 111 -5.10 27.84 5.31
C GLY A 111 -4.43 26.49 5.60
N LEU A 112 -3.56 26.01 4.70
CA LEU A 112 -2.88 24.71 4.78
C LEU A 112 -1.51 24.79 5.46
N TRP A 113 -1.01 25.99 5.76
CA TRP A 113 0.31 26.20 6.35
C TRP A 113 0.52 25.46 7.67
N GLN A 114 -0.47 25.48 8.57
CA GLN A 114 -0.35 24.81 9.86
C GLN A 114 -0.23 23.29 9.67
N LEU A 115 -1.11 22.69 8.86
CA LEU A 115 -1.07 21.26 8.51
C LEU A 115 0.30 20.86 7.93
N PHE A 116 0.81 21.65 6.98
CA PHE A 116 2.13 21.45 6.39
C PHE A 116 3.23 21.43 7.46
N CYS A 117 3.30 22.45 8.31
CA CYS A 117 4.36 22.58 9.30
C CYS A 117 4.28 21.59 10.46
N THR A 118 3.08 21.26 10.94
CA THR A 118 2.93 20.45 12.17
C THR A 118 2.73 18.96 11.91
N LEU A 119 2.26 18.59 10.72
CA LEU A 119 1.94 17.19 10.41
C LEU A 119 2.85 16.66 9.29
N GLU A 120 2.88 17.34 8.14
CA GLU A 120 3.58 16.80 6.97
C GLU A 120 5.11 16.88 7.07
N LEU A 121 5.67 18.05 7.41
CA LEU A 121 7.12 18.22 7.47
C LEU A 121 7.81 17.36 8.55
N PRO A 122 7.27 17.25 9.79
CA PRO A 122 7.87 16.40 10.82
C PRO A 122 7.83 14.90 10.48
N LEU A 123 6.95 14.48 9.57
CA LEU A 123 6.84 13.09 9.14
C LEU A 123 8.00 12.67 8.22
N ILE A 124 8.61 13.61 7.50
CA ILE A 124 9.71 13.38 6.54
C ILE A 124 10.86 12.56 7.15
N PRO A 125 11.50 12.97 8.27
CA PRO A 125 12.59 12.20 8.85
C PRO A 125 12.13 10.84 9.39
N ILE A 126 10.88 10.72 9.85
CA ILE A 126 10.32 9.45 10.33
C ILE A 126 10.26 8.44 9.17
N LEU A 127 9.71 8.84 8.02
CA LEU A 127 9.66 7.97 6.84
C LEU A 127 11.05 7.61 6.33
N ALA A 128 11.99 8.55 6.35
CA ALA A 128 13.38 8.29 5.96
C ALA A 128 14.06 7.26 6.89
N VAL A 129 13.79 7.30 8.19
CA VAL A 129 14.27 6.30 9.17
C VAL A 129 13.63 4.93 8.92
N MET A 130 12.33 4.88 8.65
CA MET A 130 11.62 3.63 8.33
C MET A 130 12.19 2.96 7.07
N GLU A 131 12.55 3.74 6.04
CA GLU A 131 13.21 3.23 4.82
C GLU A 131 14.69 2.88 5.01
N SER A 132 15.33 3.41 6.05
CA SER A 132 16.72 3.08 6.40
C SER A 132 16.81 1.80 7.24
N HIS A 133 15.68 1.33 7.76
CA HIS A 133 15.56 0.07 8.50
C HIS A 133 14.99 -1.04 7.59
N SER A 134 15.32 -2.29 7.88
CA SER A 134 14.76 -3.46 7.20
C SER A 134 14.20 -4.48 8.19
N ILE A 135 13.15 -5.19 7.78
CA ILE A 135 12.47 -6.21 8.57
C ILE A 135 12.95 -7.58 8.11
N ARG A 136 13.41 -8.44 9.03
CA ARG A 136 13.86 -9.79 8.71
C ARG A 136 12.68 -10.64 8.24
N VAL A 137 12.93 -11.50 7.26
CA VAL A 137 11.94 -12.45 6.74
C VAL A 137 12.50 -13.86 6.64
N ASN A 138 11.67 -14.87 6.87
CA ASN A 138 12.09 -16.27 6.80
C ASN A 138 12.06 -16.80 5.36
N ARG A 139 13.18 -16.63 4.63
CA ARG A 139 13.32 -17.11 3.24
C ARG A 139 12.93 -18.58 3.07
N GLY A 140 13.48 -19.46 3.92
CA GLY A 140 13.29 -20.89 3.78
C GLY A 140 11.84 -21.33 4.00
N GLU A 141 11.13 -20.69 4.93
CA GLU A 141 9.70 -20.93 5.14
C GLU A 141 8.85 -20.39 3.99
N MET A 142 9.19 -19.22 3.46
CA MET A 142 8.51 -18.63 2.30
C MET A 142 8.66 -19.49 1.05
N GLU A 143 9.85 -20.01 0.75
CA GLU A 143 10.10 -20.90 -0.40
C GLU A 143 9.30 -22.21 -0.29
N ARG A 144 9.24 -22.82 0.91
CA ARG A 144 8.39 -24.00 1.16
C ARG A 144 6.91 -23.69 1.00
N THR A 145 6.46 -22.57 1.55
CA THR A 145 5.07 -22.10 1.44
C THR A 145 4.70 -21.81 -0.01
N SER A 146 5.62 -21.22 -0.78
CA SER A 146 5.45 -20.94 -2.21
C SER A 146 5.22 -22.22 -3.03
N ALA A 147 6.01 -23.26 -2.76
CA ALA A 147 5.87 -24.57 -3.41
C ALA A 147 4.54 -25.24 -3.05
N LEU A 148 4.20 -25.26 -1.75
CA LEU A 148 2.95 -25.81 -1.22
C LEU A 148 1.71 -25.15 -1.84
N LEU A 149 1.66 -23.81 -1.84
CA LEU A 149 0.57 -23.07 -2.47
C LEU A 149 0.54 -23.31 -3.98
N GLY A 150 1.69 -23.47 -4.62
CA GLY A 150 1.79 -23.81 -6.04
C GLY A 150 1.16 -25.16 -6.37
N SER A 151 1.37 -26.18 -5.53
CA SER A 151 0.70 -27.48 -5.68
C SER A 151 -0.81 -27.37 -5.53
N ARG A 152 -1.30 -26.67 -4.48
CA ARG A 152 -2.74 -26.48 -4.27
C ARG A 152 -3.42 -25.73 -5.42
N LEU A 153 -2.74 -24.75 -6.03
CA LEU A 153 -3.27 -24.05 -7.19
C LEU A 153 -3.46 -24.95 -8.40
N LYS A 154 -2.54 -25.91 -8.63
CA LYS A 154 -2.69 -26.88 -9.72
C LYS A 154 -3.87 -27.82 -9.51
N GLU A 155 -4.10 -28.25 -8.27
CA GLU A 155 -5.27 -29.07 -7.92
C GLU A 155 -6.57 -28.29 -8.17
N LEU A 156 -6.67 -27.07 -7.64
CA LEU A 156 -7.85 -26.21 -7.83
C LEU A 156 -8.10 -25.89 -9.31
N GLU A 157 -7.04 -25.72 -10.11
CA GLU A 157 -7.17 -25.56 -11.56
C GLU A 157 -7.75 -26.80 -12.24
N GLN A 158 -7.27 -28.00 -11.88
CA GLN A 158 -7.80 -29.27 -12.40
C GLN A 158 -9.26 -29.48 -11.97
N GLU A 159 -9.59 -29.25 -10.70
CA GLU A 159 -10.94 -29.31 -10.18
C GLU A 159 -11.87 -28.34 -10.93
N ALA A 160 -11.43 -27.10 -11.15
CA ALA A 160 -12.19 -26.09 -11.88
C ALA A 160 -12.46 -26.49 -13.33
N HIS A 161 -11.45 -26.99 -14.05
CA HIS A 161 -11.62 -27.48 -15.43
C HIS A 161 -12.57 -28.67 -15.49
N PHE A 162 -12.49 -29.58 -14.51
CA PHE A 162 -13.37 -30.75 -14.44
C PHE A 162 -14.83 -30.34 -14.25
N VAL A 163 -15.13 -29.49 -13.25
CA VAL A 163 -16.52 -29.10 -12.98
C VAL A 163 -17.08 -28.11 -14.01
N ALA A 164 -16.22 -27.37 -14.72
CA ALA A 164 -16.64 -26.49 -15.82
C ALA A 164 -16.90 -27.27 -17.13
N GLY A 165 -16.35 -28.49 -17.25
CA GLY A 165 -16.43 -29.31 -18.47
C GLY A 165 -15.53 -28.81 -19.61
N GLU A 166 -14.64 -27.85 -19.35
CA GLU A 166 -13.70 -27.33 -20.33
C GLU A 166 -12.46 -26.71 -19.68
N ARG A 167 -11.41 -26.53 -20.49
CA ARG A 167 -10.20 -25.82 -20.06
C ARG A 167 -10.34 -24.33 -20.32
N PHE A 168 -10.01 -23.53 -19.32
CA PHE A 168 -9.98 -22.08 -19.39
C PHE A 168 -8.93 -21.51 -18.43
N LEU A 169 -8.56 -20.26 -18.64
CA LEU A 169 -7.62 -19.56 -17.79
C LEU A 169 -8.33 -19.01 -16.54
N LEU A 170 -8.07 -19.60 -15.37
CA LEU A 170 -8.69 -19.19 -14.10
C LEU A 170 -8.36 -17.76 -13.68
N THR A 171 -7.21 -17.24 -14.11
CA THR A 171 -6.82 -15.84 -13.89
C THR A 171 -7.56 -14.86 -14.81
N SER A 172 -8.23 -15.34 -15.86
CA SER A 172 -9.02 -14.53 -16.78
C SER A 172 -10.47 -14.41 -16.29
N ASN A 173 -10.78 -13.24 -15.74
CA ASN A 173 -12.15 -12.90 -15.37
C ASN A 173 -13.09 -12.97 -16.59
N ASN A 174 -12.66 -12.60 -17.79
CA ASN A 174 -13.54 -12.65 -18.96
C ASN A 174 -13.94 -14.08 -19.33
N GLN A 175 -13.00 -15.02 -19.32
CA GLN A 175 -13.31 -16.43 -19.60
C GLN A 175 -14.19 -17.03 -18.49
N LEU A 176 -13.90 -16.74 -17.23
CA LEU A 176 -14.72 -17.19 -16.12
C LEU A 176 -16.16 -16.62 -16.20
N ARG A 177 -16.32 -15.37 -16.65
CA ARG A 177 -17.65 -14.75 -16.85
C ARG A 177 -18.45 -15.52 -17.90
N GLU A 178 -17.80 -15.84 -19.01
CA GLU A 178 -18.42 -16.58 -20.10
C GLU A 178 -18.86 -17.98 -19.66
N ILE A 179 -18.04 -18.66 -18.85
CA ILE A 179 -18.40 -19.97 -18.30
C ILE A 179 -19.59 -19.87 -17.36
N LEU A 180 -19.52 -19.00 -16.35
CA LEU A 180 -20.56 -18.89 -15.32
C LEU A 180 -21.90 -18.43 -15.89
N PHE A 181 -21.89 -17.52 -16.86
CA PHE A 181 -23.11 -16.85 -17.31
C PHE A 181 -23.48 -17.09 -18.77
N GLY A 182 -22.52 -17.30 -19.67
CA GLY A 182 -22.79 -17.69 -21.05
C GLY A 182 -23.20 -19.17 -21.14
N LYS A 183 -22.37 -20.05 -20.58
CA LYS A 183 -22.58 -21.51 -20.65
C LYS A 183 -23.46 -22.07 -19.53
N LEU A 184 -23.01 -21.94 -18.28
CA LEU A 184 -23.72 -22.48 -17.12
C LEU A 184 -25.00 -21.70 -16.78
N LYS A 185 -25.11 -20.47 -17.28
CA LYS A 185 -26.27 -19.57 -17.12
C LYS A 185 -26.76 -19.46 -15.67
N LEU A 186 -25.83 -19.45 -14.70
CA LEU A 186 -26.16 -19.48 -13.27
C LEU A 186 -26.99 -18.28 -12.82
N HIS A 187 -26.84 -17.14 -13.48
CA HIS A 187 -27.61 -15.92 -13.24
C HIS A 187 -29.11 -16.07 -13.55
N LEU A 188 -29.51 -17.02 -14.41
CA LEU A 188 -30.92 -17.33 -14.68
C LEU A 188 -31.54 -18.23 -13.61
N ARG A 189 -30.69 -18.96 -12.88
CA ARG A 189 -31.08 -19.91 -11.83
C ARG A 189 -31.09 -19.28 -10.43
N SER A 190 -30.46 -18.12 -10.28
CA SER A 190 -30.52 -17.30 -9.06
C SER A 190 -31.82 -16.49 -9.02
N PRO A 191 -32.43 -16.27 -7.85
CA PRO A 191 -33.52 -15.31 -7.71
C PRO A 191 -33.08 -13.95 -8.28
N ARG A 192 -33.87 -13.38 -9.19
CA ARG A 192 -33.47 -12.26 -10.08
C ARG A 192 -33.00 -10.97 -9.39
N GLU A 193 -33.09 -10.88 -8.06
CA GLU A 193 -32.81 -9.68 -7.25
C GLU A 193 -31.42 -9.67 -6.59
N THR A 194 -30.66 -10.77 -6.57
CA THR A 194 -29.44 -10.87 -5.74
C THR A 194 -28.11 -10.51 -6.42
N LEU A 195 -28.10 -10.28 -7.74
CA LEU A 195 -26.84 -10.12 -8.48
C LEU A 195 -26.66 -8.72 -9.08
N PRO A 196 -25.76 -7.89 -8.52
CA PRO A 196 -25.46 -6.57 -9.09
C PRO A 196 -24.88 -6.71 -10.50
N ARG A 197 -25.50 -6.00 -11.44
CA ARG A 197 -25.13 -6.03 -12.87
C ARG A 197 -24.10 -4.96 -13.19
N THR A 198 -23.09 -5.32 -13.98
CA THR A 198 -22.13 -4.35 -14.52
C THR A 198 -22.73 -3.65 -15.75
N GLY A 199 -22.81 -2.32 -15.73
CA GLY A 199 -23.51 -1.49 -16.72
C GLY A 199 -23.03 -1.61 -18.18
N LEU A 200 -21.86 -2.22 -18.41
CA LEU A 200 -21.29 -2.38 -19.76
C LEU A 200 -21.75 -3.65 -20.50
N GLN A 201 -22.25 -4.70 -19.84
CA GLN A 201 -22.46 -6.01 -20.51
C GLN A 201 -23.73 -6.79 -20.15
N LYS A 202 -24.71 -6.23 -19.41
CA LYS A 202 -25.92 -6.94 -18.93
C LYS A 202 -25.69 -8.21 -18.09
N LEU A 203 -24.45 -8.73 -18.02
CA LEU A 203 -24.03 -9.88 -17.22
C LEU A 203 -23.55 -9.44 -15.83
N PRO A 204 -23.73 -10.28 -14.79
CA PRO A 204 -23.24 -9.99 -13.45
C PRO A 204 -21.71 -9.86 -13.37
N SER A 205 -21.24 -9.15 -12.34
CA SER A 205 -19.81 -9.12 -12.01
C SER A 205 -19.32 -10.50 -11.53
N ILE A 206 -18.00 -10.67 -11.40
CA ILE A 206 -17.40 -11.87 -10.79
C ILE A 206 -16.73 -11.46 -9.48
N SER A 207 -17.37 -10.54 -8.76
CA SER A 207 -16.95 -10.15 -7.42
C SER A 207 -17.13 -11.30 -6.46
N GLU A 208 -16.46 -11.22 -5.32
CA GLU A 208 -16.61 -12.20 -4.23
C GLU A 208 -18.07 -12.31 -3.77
N ALA A 209 -18.80 -11.20 -3.68
CA ALA A 209 -20.23 -11.19 -3.34
C ALA A 209 -21.07 -12.01 -4.33
N VAL A 210 -20.85 -11.81 -5.64
CA VAL A 210 -21.55 -12.59 -6.67
C VAL A 210 -21.17 -14.06 -6.62
N LEU A 211 -19.88 -14.39 -6.54
CA LEU A 211 -19.45 -15.78 -6.46
C LEU A 211 -20.01 -16.47 -5.21
N SER A 212 -20.07 -15.76 -4.08
CA SER A 212 -20.58 -16.28 -2.82
C SER A 212 -22.06 -16.63 -2.91
N ALA A 213 -22.87 -15.78 -3.56
CA ALA A 213 -24.28 -16.02 -3.81
C ALA A 213 -24.55 -17.20 -4.78
N LEU A 214 -23.54 -17.63 -5.54
CA LEU A 214 -23.66 -18.71 -6.53
C LEU A 214 -23.15 -20.07 -6.04
N GLN A 215 -22.57 -20.16 -4.84
CA GLN A 215 -21.92 -21.39 -4.35
C GLN A 215 -22.87 -22.59 -4.24
N ASP A 216 -24.15 -22.37 -3.91
CA ASP A 216 -25.14 -23.44 -3.78
C ASP A 216 -25.66 -23.95 -5.14
N LEU A 217 -25.47 -23.16 -6.21
CA LEU A 217 -25.98 -23.49 -7.54
C LEU A 217 -25.00 -24.32 -8.36
N HIS A 218 -23.70 -24.21 -8.07
CA HIS A 218 -22.63 -24.90 -8.80
C HIS A 218 -21.36 -24.97 -7.93
N PRO A 219 -20.53 -26.03 -8.03
CA PRO A 219 -19.28 -26.11 -7.28
C PRO A 219 -18.20 -25.09 -7.73
N LEU A 220 -18.22 -24.69 -9.00
CA LEU A 220 -17.19 -23.81 -9.59
C LEU A 220 -16.95 -22.48 -8.83
N PRO A 221 -17.98 -21.69 -8.43
CA PRO A 221 -17.77 -20.49 -7.63
C PRO A 221 -16.95 -20.69 -6.36
N LYS A 222 -17.18 -21.77 -5.60
CA LYS A 222 -16.42 -22.09 -4.38
C LYS A 222 -14.95 -22.37 -4.69
N ILE A 223 -14.69 -23.19 -5.72
CA ILE A 223 -13.33 -23.50 -6.18
C ILE A 223 -12.59 -22.23 -6.61
N ILE A 224 -13.27 -21.33 -7.33
CA ILE A 224 -12.68 -20.06 -7.77
C ILE A 224 -12.36 -19.12 -6.59
N LEU A 225 -13.22 -19.05 -5.59
CA LEU A 225 -12.98 -18.25 -4.38
C LEU A 225 -11.71 -18.74 -3.67
N GLU A 226 -11.59 -20.06 -3.48
CA GLU A 226 -10.39 -20.67 -2.89
C GLU A 226 -9.16 -20.42 -3.75
N TYR A 227 -9.24 -20.65 -5.08
CA TYR A 227 -8.14 -20.39 -6.01
C TYR A 227 -7.66 -18.94 -5.91
N ARG A 228 -8.58 -17.96 -5.89
CA ARG A 228 -8.23 -16.54 -5.77
C ARG A 228 -7.55 -16.23 -4.44
N GLN A 229 -8.01 -16.82 -3.34
CA GLN A 229 -7.42 -16.63 -2.02
C GLN A 229 -5.99 -17.21 -1.95
N VAL A 230 -5.81 -18.45 -2.41
CA VAL A 230 -4.51 -19.15 -2.47
C VAL A 230 -3.56 -18.42 -3.43
N HIS A 231 -4.05 -18.04 -4.62
CA HIS A 231 -3.25 -17.36 -5.64
C HIS A 231 -2.79 -15.99 -5.16
N LYS A 232 -3.67 -15.19 -4.56
CA LYS A 232 -3.31 -13.89 -3.98
C LYS A 232 -2.27 -14.05 -2.88
N THR A 233 -2.45 -15.03 -1.99
CA THR A 233 -1.51 -15.31 -0.90
C THR A 233 -0.13 -15.67 -1.44
N LYS A 234 -0.05 -16.60 -2.40
CA LYS A 234 1.21 -16.97 -3.04
C LYS A 234 1.83 -15.80 -3.81
N SER A 235 1.11 -15.25 -4.78
CA SER A 235 1.64 -14.27 -5.72
C SER A 235 2.03 -12.96 -5.03
N ALA A 236 1.14 -12.39 -4.22
CA ALA A 236 1.38 -11.06 -3.62
C ALA A 236 2.18 -11.16 -2.31
N PHE A 237 1.87 -12.12 -1.45
CA PHE A 237 2.38 -12.14 -0.08
C PHE A 237 3.52 -13.13 0.16
N VAL A 238 3.84 -14.01 -0.79
CA VAL A 238 5.00 -14.91 -0.68
C VAL A 238 6.00 -14.60 -1.78
N ASP A 239 5.66 -14.84 -3.05
CA ASP A 239 6.55 -14.66 -4.19
C ASP A 239 6.92 -13.18 -4.39
N GLY A 240 5.94 -12.28 -4.28
CA GLY A 240 6.17 -10.84 -4.33
C GLY A 240 7.06 -10.32 -3.20
N LEU A 241 6.94 -10.87 -1.99
CA LEU A 241 7.82 -10.54 -0.88
C LEU A 241 9.24 -11.10 -1.09
N LEU A 242 9.38 -12.32 -1.59
CA LEU A 242 10.68 -12.91 -1.94
C LEU A 242 11.43 -12.06 -2.96
N ALA A 243 10.73 -11.54 -3.98
CA ALA A 243 11.31 -10.66 -5.00
C ALA A 243 11.78 -9.30 -4.44
N CYS A 244 11.18 -8.82 -3.35
CA CYS A 244 11.59 -7.57 -2.69
C CYS A 244 12.75 -7.76 -1.70
N MET A 245 13.15 -9.00 -1.39
CA MET A 245 14.11 -9.31 -0.34
C MET A 245 15.55 -8.93 -0.72
N ARG A 246 16.25 -8.29 0.20
CA ARG A 246 17.70 -8.04 0.14
C ARG A 246 18.35 -8.52 1.43
N LYS A 247 19.35 -9.41 1.32
CA LYS A 247 20.12 -9.94 2.45
C LYS A 247 19.25 -10.48 3.62
N GLY A 248 18.19 -11.23 3.31
CA GLY A 248 17.30 -11.82 4.33
C GLY A 248 16.28 -10.85 4.94
N SER A 249 16.16 -9.64 4.40
CA SER A 249 15.26 -8.61 4.93
C SER A 249 14.56 -7.82 3.82
N ILE A 250 13.51 -7.08 4.17
CA ILE A 250 12.76 -6.21 3.26
C ILE A 250 12.61 -4.81 3.87
N SER A 251 12.54 -3.80 3.03
CA SER A 251 12.22 -2.43 3.44
C SER A 251 11.28 -1.82 2.42
N SER A 252 10.11 -1.38 2.89
CA SER A 252 9.11 -0.73 2.05
C SER A 252 9.51 0.71 1.77
N THR A 253 9.26 1.17 0.55
CA THR A 253 9.31 2.60 0.22
C THR A 253 7.97 3.25 0.57
N TRP A 254 8.02 4.33 1.34
CA TRP A 254 6.89 5.14 1.80
C TRP A 254 6.67 6.33 0.88
N ASN A 255 5.42 6.59 0.50
CA ASN A 255 5.03 7.75 -0.30
C ASN A 255 4.03 8.60 0.47
N GLN A 256 4.44 9.83 0.75
CA GLN A 256 3.63 10.81 1.48
C GLN A 256 2.63 11.52 0.57
N THR A 257 3.00 11.79 -0.68
CA THR A 257 2.15 12.44 -1.68
C THR A 257 1.43 11.40 -2.57
N GLY A 258 1.10 10.25 -1.99
CA GLY A 258 0.67 9.07 -2.75
C GLY A 258 -0.84 8.89 -2.89
N THR A 259 -1.63 9.57 -2.06
CA THR A 259 -3.09 9.43 -2.07
C THR A 259 -3.77 10.79 -1.93
N VAL A 260 -4.99 10.90 -2.45
CA VAL A 260 -5.81 12.11 -2.30
C VAL A 260 -6.35 12.30 -0.88
N THR A 261 -6.36 11.23 -0.08
CA THR A 261 -6.96 11.19 1.25
C THR A 261 -6.00 11.62 2.37
N GLY A 262 -4.74 11.94 2.04
CA GLY A 262 -3.70 12.16 3.05
C GLY A 262 -3.08 10.89 3.65
N ARG A 263 -3.56 9.70 3.26
CA ARG A 263 -2.98 8.42 3.70
C ARG A 263 -1.62 8.18 3.06
N LEU A 264 -0.69 7.68 3.87
CA LEU A 264 0.57 7.11 3.37
C LEU A 264 0.28 5.89 2.50
N SER A 265 1.07 5.73 1.43
CA SER A 265 1.11 4.49 0.65
C SER A 265 2.50 3.86 0.67
N THR A 266 2.56 2.55 0.51
CA THR A 266 3.82 1.79 0.52
C THR A 266 3.99 0.95 -0.76
N ARG A 267 5.24 0.80 -1.19
CA ARG A 267 5.59 -0.04 -2.35
C ARG A 267 6.90 -0.79 -2.14
N HIS A 268 7.06 -1.89 -2.88
CA HIS A 268 8.27 -2.74 -2.92
C HIS A 268 8.80 -3.17 -1.53
N PRO A 269 8.01 -3.86 -0.69
CA PRO A 269 6.62 -4.31 -0.91
C PRO A 269 5.57 -3.35 -0.32
N ASN A 270 4.30 -3.52 -0.66
CA ASN A 270 3.19 -2.84 0.02
C ASN A 270 2.89 -3.55 1.35
N ILE A 271 3.49 -3.07 2.45
CA ILE A 271 3.35 -3.68 3.77
C ILE A 271 1.96 -3.44 4.38
N GLN A 272 1.28 -2.36 3.99
CA GLN A 272 -0.07 -2.04 4.46
C GLN A 272 -1.11 -3.04 3.91
N GLY A 273 -0.85 -3.60 2.73
CA GLY A 273 -1.73 -4.57 2.06
C GLY A 273 -1.56 -6.02 2.48
N ILE A 274 -0.63 -6.35 3.39
CA ILE A 274 -0.39 -7.73 3.82
C ILE A 274 -1.60 -8.25 4.61
N SER A 275 -2.16 -9.38 4.16
CA SER A 275 -3.35 -9.99 4.76
C SER A 275 -3.20 -10.14 6.27
N ARG A 276 -4.19 -9.65 7.01
CA ARG A 276 -4.29 -9.83 8.47
C ARG A 276 -4.70 -11.25 8.83
N HIS A 277 -5.66 -11.80 8.10
CA HIS A 277 -6.23 -13.11 8.39
C HIS A 277 -5.38 -14.21 7.72
N PRO A 278 -5.03 -15.27 8.47
CA PRO A 278 -4.41 -16.43 7.87
C PRO A 278 -5.40 -17.16 6.98
N ILE A 279 -4.87 -17.91 6.02
CA ILE A 279 -5.66 -18.79 5.16
C ILE A 279 -5.48 -20.23 5.64
N GLN A 280 -6.52 -21.04 5.49
CA GLN A 280 -6.42 -22.48 5.72
C GLN A 280 -6.40 -23.20 4.38
N ILE A 281 -5.48 -24.15 4.22
CA ILE A 281 -5.45 -25.04 3.07
C ILE A 281 -5.37 -26.48 3.55
N THR A 282 -6.05 -27.37 2.84
CA THR A 282 -5.93 -28.81 3.10
C THR A 282 -4.69 -29.32 2.37
N LYS A 283 -3.79 -30.02 3.06
CA LYS A 283 -2.71 -30.72 2.38
C LYS A 283 -3.28 -31.81 1.47
N PRO A 284 -2.71 -32.02 0.28
CA PRO A 284 -2.97 -33.23 -0.49
C PRO A 284 -2.58 -34.45 0.36
N GLN A 285 -3.34 -35.54 0.21
CA GLN A 285 -3.04 -36.79 0.91
C GLN A 285 -1.63 -37.24 0.55
N ASP A 286 -0.77 -37.44 1.56
CA ASP A 286 0.41 -38.27 1.39
C ASP A 286 -0.06 -39.71 1.10
N PHE A 287 0.69 -40.46 0.29
CA PHE A 287 0.43 -41.85 -0.16
C PHE A 287 0.14 -42.88 0.96
N LYS A 288 0.10 -42.46 2.24
CA LYS A 288 -0.14 -43.27 3.44
C LYS A 288 -1.53 -43.13 4.06
N GLY A 289 -2.47 -42.44 3.42
CA GLY A 289 -3.89 -42.49 3.82
C GLY A 289 -4.22 -41.87 5.18
N LEU A 290 -3.37 -40.96 5.71
CA LEU A 290 -3.77 -40.09 6.82
C LEU A 290 -4.70 -38.99 6.30
N GLU A 291 -5.77 -38.71 7.05
CA GLU A 291 -6.68 -37.59 6.80
C GLU A 291 -5.91 -36.29 6.54
N GLY A 292 -6.38 -35.51 5.56
CA GLY A 292 -5.72 -34.29 5.11
C GLY A 292 -5.49 -33.31 6.26
N THR A 293 -4.23 -33.04 6.58
CA THR A 293 -3.88 -32.07 7.62
C THR A 293 -4.22 -30.66 7.13
N VAL A 294 -5.05 -29.93 7.90
CA VAL A 294 -5.33 -28.51 7.65
C VAL A 294 -4.10 -27.69 8.05
N LEU A 295 -3.55 -26.93 7.10
CA LEU A 295 -2.47 -26.00 7.33
C LEU A 295 -2.99 -24.58 7.41
N THR A 296 -2.56 -23.86 8.44
CA THR A 296 -2.81 -22.42 8.58
C THR A 296 -1.60 -21.65 8.09
N ILE A 297 -1.78 -20.79 7.10
CA ILE A 297 -0.72 -19.96 6.51
C ILE A 297 -1.02 -18.50 6.82
N SER A 298 -0.15 -17.87 7.61
CA SER A 298 -0.23 -16.45 7.94
C SER A 298 0.86 -15.67 7.21
N PRO A 299 0.53 -14.78 6.26
CA PRO A 299 1.55 -13.94 5.64
C PRO A 299 2.31 -13.05 6.62
N ARG A 300 1.68 -12.63 7.72
CA ARG A 300 2.31 -11.77 8.73
C ARG A 300 3.32 -12.51 9.60
N SER A 301 3.23 -13.83 9.75
CA SER A 301 4.23 -14.60 10.51
C SER A 301 5.59 -14.68 9.80
N MET A 302 5.63 -14.37 8.50
CA MET A 302 6.89 -14.34 7.74
C MET A 302 7.82 -13.19 8.17
N PHE A 303 7.28 -12.17 8.82
CA PHE A 303 8.03 -11.03 9.34
C PHE A 303 8.47 -11.34 10.77
N VAL A 304 9.78 -11.34 11.00
CA VAL A 304 10.35 -11.72 12.31
C VAL A 304 11.18 -10.57 12.88
N ALA A 305 11.08 -10.38 14.20
CA ALA A 305 11.94 -9.45 14.91
C ALA A 305 13.38 -9.98 14.92
N PRO A 306 14.40 -9.09 14.95
CA PRO A 306 15.76 -9.53 15.17
C PRO A 306 15.94 -10.12 16.57
N ASP A 307 16.97 -10.94 16.76
CA ASP A 307 17.24 -11.58 18.05
C ASP A 307 17.39 -10.54 19.18
N GLY A 308 16.85 -10.85 20.35
CA GLY A 308 16.80 -9.92 21.48
C GLY A 308 15.80 -8.78 21.35
N HIS A 309 14.98 -8.74 20.30
CA HIS A 309 13.93 -7.74 20.08
C HIS A 309 12.56 -8.40 19.91
N THR A 310 11.52 -7.62 20.12
CA THR A 310 10.13 -8.01 19.85
C THR A 310 9.38 -6.89 19.14
N PHE A 311 8.35 -7.23 18.37
CA PHE A 311 7.46 -6.22 17.80
C PHE A 311 6.44 -5.76 18.83
N LEU A 312 6.27 -4.44 18.91
CA LEU A 312 5.17 -3.81 19.64
C LEU A 312 4.22 -3.18 18.62
N ALA A 313 2.95 -3.59 18.64
CA ALA A 313 1.91 -3.02 17.80
C ALA A 313 0.98 -2.16 18.66
N ALA A 314 0.63 -0.97 18.16
CA ALA A 314 -0.39 -0.10 18.72
C ALA A 314 -1.39 0.22 17.61
N ASP A 315 -2.67 0.01 17.89
CA ASP A 315 -3.77 0.21 16.95
C ASP A 315 -4.82 1.13 17.59
N PHE A 316 -5.48 1.95 16.79
CA PHE A 316 -6.56 2.80 17.27
C PHE A 316 -7.88 2.03 17.18
N SER A 317 -8.46 1.67 18.33
CA SER A 317 -9.72 0.95 18.39
C SER A 317 -10.86 1.74 17.72
N GLN A 318 -11.38 1.21 16.60
CA GLN A 318 -12.52 1.75 15.85
C GLN A 318 -12.37 3.24 15.46
N ILE A 319 -11.17 3.68 15.08
CA ILE A 319 -10.89 5.10 14.81
C ILE A 319 -11.87 5.76 13.83
N GLU A 320 -12.24 5.09 12.74
CA GLU A 320 -13.16 5.66 11.75
C GLU A 320 -14.58 5.84 12.30
N LEU A 321 -15.09 4.88 13.08
CA LEU A 321 -16.40 4.98 13.72
C LEU A 321 -16.41 6.06 14.82
N ARG A 322 -15.29 6.22 15.54
CA ARG A 322 -15.12 7.30 16.53
C ARG A 322 -15.07 8.68 15.87
N ILE A 323 -14.35 8.82 14.76
CA ILE A 323 -14.34 10.05 13.95
C ILE A 323 -15.75 10.33 13.42
N LEU A 324 -16.46 9.31 12.92
CA LEU A 324 -17.85 9.47 12.46
C LEU A 324 -18.75 9.98 13.59
N ALA A 325 -18.69 9.38 14.77
CA ALA A 325 -19.47 9.81 15.93
C ALA A 325 -19.14 11.25 16.35
N HIS A 326 -17.86 11.63 16.29
CA HIS A 326 -17.42 13.00 16.59
C HIS A 326 -17.98 14.01 15.59
N LEU A 327 -17.92 13.70 14.29
CA LEU A 327 -18.37 14.60 13.22
C LEU A 327 -19.90 14.66 13.11
N SER A 328 -20.60 13.54 13.31
CA SER A 328 -22.07 13.49 13.24
C SER A 328 -22.73 14.07 14.48
N GLY A 329 -22.07 13.97 15.64
CA GLY A 329 -22.68 14.30 16.93
C GLY A 329 -23.84 13.39 17.31
N ASP A 330 -23.93 12.21 16.69
CA ASP A 330 -25.04 11.28 16.91
C ASP A 330 -25.11 10.83 18.38
N PRO A 331 -26.22 11.06 19.10
CA PRO A 331 -26.31 10.76 20.52
C PRO A 331 -26.10 9.29 20.87
N GLU A 332 -26.57 8.36 20.03
CA GLU A 332 -26.46 6.93 20.28
C GLU A 332 -25.03 6.45 20.04
N LEU A 333 -24.36 6.91 18.98
CA LEU A 333 -22.94 6.61 18.77
C LEU A 333 -22.05 7.21 19.86
N LEU A 334 -22.34 8.45 20.30
CA LEU A 334 -21.59 9.07 21.40
C LEU A 334 -21.81 8.32 22.72
N LYS A 335 -23.03 7.89 22.99
CA LYS A 335 -23.38 7.07 24.16
C LYS A 335 -22.65 5.73 24.11
N LEU A 336 -22.71 5.03 22.97
CA LEU A 336 -22.01 3.77 22.73
C LEU A 336 -20.54 3.89 23.16
N PHE A 337 -19.83 4.93 22.74
CA PHE A 337 -18.40 5.09 23.06
C PHE A 337 -18.11 5.58 24.48
N ARG A 338 -19.06 6.16 25.20
CA ARG A 338 -18.91 6.54 26.62
C ARG A 338 -19.12 5.35 27.55
N GLU A 339 -19.97 4.40 27.15
CA GLU A 339 -20.34 3.25 27.97
C GLU A 339 -19.45 2.02 27.71
N SER A 340 -18.85 1.91 26.52
CA SER A 340 -18.14 0.71 26.04
C SER A 340 -16.62 0.68 26.26
N GLU A 341 -16.06 1.42 27.22
CA GLU A 341 -14.60 1.38 27.47
C GLU A 341 -14.04 -0.04 27.77
N ARG A 342 -14.91 -1.03 28.04
CA ARG A 342 -14.52 -2.42 28.40
C ARG A 342 -15.03 -3.53 27.47
N ASP A 343 -15.98 -3.26 26.57
CA ASP A 343 -16.65 -4.28 25.76
C ASP A 343 -16.41 -4.09 24.26
N ASP A 344 -16.61 -5.15 23.48
CA ASP A 344 -16.50 -5.08 22.02
C ASP A 344 -17.60 -4.16 21.45
N VAL A 345 -17.16 -2.98 21.01
CA VAL A 345 -17.99 -1.92 20.43
C VAL A 345 -18.86 -2.45 19.29
N PHE A 346 -18.31 -3.31 18.42
CA PHE A 346 -19.08 -3.82 17.28
C PHE A 346 -20.13 -4.83 17.71
N SER A 347 -19.81 -5.69 18.70
CA SER A 347 -20.79 -6.60 19.27
C SER A 347 -21.97 -5.84 19.90
N THR A 348 -21.67 -4.78 20.65
CA THR A 348 -22.69 -3.91 21.28
C THR A 348 -23.50 -3.12 20.25
N LEU A 349 -22.89 -2.69 19.15
CA LEU A 349 -23.59 -2.01 18.07
C LEU A 349 -24.56 -2.93 17.31
N THR A 350 -24.28 -4.24 17.27
CA THR A 350 -25.12 -5.24 16.58
C THR A 350 -26.25 -5.82 17.43
N SER A 351 -26.17 -5.69 18.76
CA SER A 351 -27.24 -6.09 19.70
C SER A 351 -28.34 -5.05 19.74
#